data_AF-A0A423M8K5-F1
#
_entry.id   AF-A0A423M8K5-F1
#
_cell.length_a   1.000
_cell.length_b   1.000
_cell.length_c   1.000
_cell.angle_alpha   90.00
_cell.angle_beta   90.00
_cell.angle_gamma   90.00
#
_symmetry.space_group_name_H-M   'P 1'
#
loop_
_entity.id
_entity.type
_entity.pdbx_description
1 polymer ?
#
loop_
_entity_poly.entity_id
_entity_poly.type
_entity_poly.pdbx_seq_one_letter_code
_entity_poly.pdbx_strand_id
1 'polypeptide(L)'
;MSFQAPVGMRSFFNFDSNRMFARSIEPKRELAPRFLLFDAYYCCLLLGLDARHLGDEKNIEQEKFLDSYPDSYKGQAELIAGLLVDAELTRREVASDNRTDIERVMVRLLDLTSSTRLSAEGDRLLNRYAASGFDRIRETITSPENLEDFLVAYYGIWKEKDTHE
;
A
#
# COMPACT_ATOMS: atom_id res chain seq x y z
N MET A 1 -15.30 -1.74 3.31
CA MET A 1 -14.20 -1.13 4.07
C MET A 1 -13.44 -2.19 4.81
N SER A 2 -12.30 -2.56 4.23
CA SER A 2 -11.44 -3.62 4.76
C SER A 2 -10.06 -3.49 4.13
N PHE A 3 -9.09 -3.01 4.92
CA PHE A 3 -7.69 -3.19 4.58
C PHE A 3 -7.34 -4.65 4.87
N GLN A 4 -6.88 -5.33 3.83
CA GLN A 4 -6.48 -6.74 3.88
C GLN A 4 -5.01 -6.80 3.47
N ALA A 5 -4.19 -7.46 4.27
CA ALA A 5 -2.77 -7.55 3.99
C ALA A 5 -2.52 -8.53 2.84
N PRO A 6 -1.47 -8.31 2.02
CA PRO A 6 -0.92 -9.35 1.16
C PRO A 6 -0.50 -10.58 1.98
N VAL A 7 -0.74 -11.77 1.44
CA VAL A 7 -0.35 -13.04 2.08
C VAL A 7 1.16 -13.09 2.25
N GLY A 8 1.63 -13.36 3.48
CA GLY A 8 3.04 -13.44 3.82
C GLY A 8 3.68 -12.09 4.19
N MET A 9 2.98 -10.96 4.05
CA MET A 9 3.48 -9.65 4.44
C MET A 9 3.84 -9.60 5.93
N ARG A 10 2.98 -10.15 6.79
CA ARG A 10 3.21 -10.16 8.24
C ARG A 10 4.53 -10.82 8.61
N SER A 11 4.77 -11.99 8.06
CA SER A 11 6.00 -12.75 8.33
C SER A 11 7.23 -12.09 7.70
N PHE A 12 7.10 -11.52 6.50
CA PHE A 12 8.20 -10.77 5.85
C PHE A 12 8.69 -9.58 6.69
N PHE A 13 7.77 -8.87 7.33
CA PHE A 13 8.10 -7.74 8.21
C PHE A 13 8.19 -8.12 9.69
N ASN A 14 8.22 -9.42 10.02
CA ASN A 14 8.33 -9.95 11.39
C ASN A 14 7.22 -9.45 12.37
N PHE A 15 6.00 -9.23 11.89
CA PHE A 15 4.86 -8.84 12.72
C PHE A 15 4.36 -9.97 13.65
N ASP A 16 4.66 -11.23 13.33
CA ASP A 16 4.19 -12.40 14.09
C ASP A 16 4.96 -12.64 15.40
N SER A 17 6.18 -12.09 15.54
CA SER A 17 7.13 -12.47 16.60
C SER A 17 7.05 -11.61 17.87
N ASN A 18 6.08 -10.69 17.98
CA ASN A 18 5.93 -9.73 19.09
C ASN A 18 7.22 -8.91 19.39
N ARG A 19 8.10 -8.82 18.40
CA ARG A 19 9.41 -8.18 18.42
C ARG A 19 9.71 -7.63 17.03
N MET A 20 8.96 -6.61 16.61
CA MET A 20 9.34 -5.83 15.44
C MET A 20 10.76 -5.34 15.63
N PHE A 21 11.64 -5.62 14.67
CA PHE A 21 13.00 -5.07 14.63
C PHE A 21 13.69 -5.15 16.00
N ALA A 22 13.67 -6.34 16.60
CA ALA A 22 14.01 -6.61 18.01
C ALA A 22 15.38 -6.06 18.48
N ARG A 23 16.26 -5.71 17.53
CA ARG A 23 17.60 -5.18 17.78
C ARG A 23 17.68 -3.64 17.79
N SER A 24 16.63 -2.92 17.40
CA SER A 24 16.60 -1.45 17.43
C SER A 24 16.15 -0.88 18.79
N ILE A 25 15.86 -1.72 19.79
CA ILE A 25 15.45 -1.27 21.13
C ILE A 25 16.70 -1.15 22.03
N GLU A 26 17.44 -0.06 21.86
CA GLU A 26 18.09 0.51 23.04
C GLU A 26 16.99 1.09 23.95
N PRO A 27 17.05 0.86 25.28
CA PRO A 27 15.96 1.16 26.22
C PRO A 27 15.70 2.66 26.47
N LYS A 28 16.19 3.57 25.61
CA LYS A 28 16.22 5.02 25.84
C LYS A 28 15.38 5.90 24.92
N ARG A 29 14.50 5.35 24.07
CA ARG A 29 13.59 6.16 23.25
C ARG A 29 12.13 5.72 23.40
N GLU A 30 11.46 6.22 24.44
CA GLU A 30 9.99 6.21 24.54
C GLU A 30 9.30 6.96 23.37
N LEU A 31 10.07 7.65 22.53
CA LEU A 31 9.63 8.46 21.39
C LEU A 31 9.98 7.86 20.01
N ALA A 32 10.48 6.63 19.93
CA ALA A 32 10.77 6.03 18.62
C ALA A 32 9.45 5.79 17.86
N PRO A 33 9.31 6.28 16.61
CA PRO A 33 8.10 6.03 15.82
C PRO A 33 7.91 4.53 15.62
N ARG A 34 6.73 4.02 15.99
CA ARG A 34 6.37 2.63 15.79
C ARG A 34 5.98 2.43 14.32
N PHE A 35 6.72 1.59 13.61
CA PHE A 35 6.31 1.12 12.30
C PHE A 35 5.07 0.23 12.46
N LEU A 36 3.95 0.62 11.87
CA LEU A 36 2.68 -0.08 11.95
C LEU A 36 2.54 -1.09 10.82
N LEU A 37 1.66 -2.08 10.99
CA LEU A 37 1.26 -2.96 9.89
C LEU A 37 0.69 -2.17 8.70
N PHE A 38 0.01 -1.05 8.99
CA PHE A 38 -0.46 -0.15 7.96
C PHE A 38 0.68 0.56 7.21
N ASP A 39 1.81 0.86 7.86
CA ASP A 39 2.96 1.48 7.19
C ASP A 39 3.59 0.49 6.18
N ALA A 40 3.70 -0.79 6.57
CA ALA A 40 4.12 -1.85 5.65
C ALA A 40 3.14 -2.00 4.48
N TYR A 41 1.84 -2.07 4.77
CA TYR A 41 0.79 -2.11 3.75
C TYR A 41 0.87 -0.90 2.81
N TYR A 42 1.09 0.30 3.34
CA TYR A 42 1.18 1.54 2.58
C TYR A 42 2.40 1.56 1.66
N CYS A 43 3.56 1.07 2.13
CA CYS A 43 4.75 0.90 1.29
C CYS A 43 4.48 -0.04 0.10
N CYS A 44 3.79 -1.16 0.34
CA CYS A 44 3.36 -2.07 -0.71
C CYS A 44 2.38 -1.39 -1.67
N LEU A 45 1.37 -0.69 -1.13
CA LEU A 45 0.35 0.01 -1.91
C LEU A 45 0.98 1.02 -2.89
N LEU A 46 1.89 1.86 -2.43
CA LEU A 46 2.53 2.88 -3.27
C LEU A 46 3.27 2.26 -4.46
N LEU A 47 4.05 1.19 -4.24
CA LEU A 47 4.74 0.50 -5.32
C LEU A 47 3.79 -0.18 -6.31
N GLY A 48 2.66 -0.70 -5.81
CA GLY A 48 1.65 -1.31 -6.66
C GLY A 48 0.93 -0.30 -7.53
N LEU A 49 0.51 0.84 -6.95
CA LEU A 49 -0.11 1.95 -7.67
C LEU A 49 0.83 2.51 -8.73
N ASP A 50 2.10 2.69 -8.38
CA ASP A 50 3.16 3.13 -9.29
C ASP A 50 3.38 2.15 -10.46
N ALA A 51 3.39 0.85 -10.17
CA ALA A 51 3.51 -0.20 -11.20
C ALA A 51 2.25 -0.34 -12.06
N ARG A 52 1.11 0.20 -11.60
CA ARG A 52 -0.20 0.12 -12.27
C ARG A 52 -0.62 -1.31 -12.57
N HIS A 53 -0.13 -2.26 -11.78
CA HIS A 53 -0.40 -3.69 -11.92
C HIS A 53 -1.23 -4.20 -10.75
N LEU A 54 -2.23 -5.03 -11.06
CA LEU A 54 -3.09 -5.62 -10.04
C LEU A 54 -2.56 -6.99 -9.62
N GLY A 55 -2.36 -7.16 -8.31
CA GLY A 55 -2.04 -8.46 -7.74
C GLY A 55 -3.20 -9.46 -7.86
N ASP A 56 -2.87 -10.74 -7.68
CA ASP A 56 -3.85 -11.83 -7.62
C ASP A 56 -4.62 -11.77 -6.30
N GLU A 57 -5.94 -11.98 -6.34
CA GLU A 57 -6.78 -11.95 -5.16
C GLU A 57 -6.48 -13.10 -4.19
N LYS A 58 -5.94 -14.21 -4.70
CA LYS A 58 -5.47 -15.31 -3.84
C LYS A 58 -4.28 -14.91 -2.96
N ASN A 59 -3.58 -13.84 -3.32
CA ASN A 59 -2.43 -13.30 -2.58
C ASN A 59 -2.86 -12.24 -1.56
N ILE A 60 -4.15 -12.15 -1.22
CA ILE A 60 -4.69 -11.23 -0.22
C ILE A 60 -5.27 -12.06 0.94
N GLU A 61 -4.97 -11.66 2.18
CA GLU A 61 -5.54 -12.27 3.38
C GLU A 61 -7.08 -12.14 3.38
N GLN A 62 -7.79 -13.21 3.77
CA GLN A 62 -9.26 -13.16 3.86
C GLN A 62 -9.71 -12.26 5.01
N GLU A 63 -8.97 -12.25 6.11
CA GLU A 63 -9.27 -11.42 7.26
C GLU A 63 -8.76 -10.00 7.05
N LYS A 64 -9.63 -9.04 7.35
CA LYS A 64 -9.25 -7.62 7.44
C LYS A 64 -8.39 -7.40 8.68
N PHE A 65 -7.39 -6.53 8.56
CA PHE A 65 -6.58 -6.10 9.72
C PHE A 65 -6.97 -4.71 10.21
N LEU A 66 -7.61 -3.89 9.38
CA LEU A 66 -8.17 -2.59 9.74
C LEU A 66 -9.47 -2.31 8.97
N ASP A 67 -10.38 -1.63 9.65
CA ASP A 67 -11.65 -1.16 9.10
C ASP A 67 -11.60 0.26 8.53
N SER A 68 -10.61 1.04 8.96
CA SER A 68 -10.43 2.44 8.56
C SER A 68 -8.97 2.86 8.66
N TYR A 69 -8.63 3.99 8.07
CA TYR A 69 -7.28 4.55 8.15
C TYR A 69 -6.88 4.77 9.62
N PRO A 70 -5.64 4.43 10.02
CA PRO A 70 -5.11 4.85 11.30
C PRO A 70 -5.17 6.37 11.47
N ASP A 71 -5.17 6.87 12.71
CA ASP A 71 -5.29 8.30 13.00
C ASP A 71 -4.25 9.16 12.27
N SER A 72 -3.01 8.66 12.17
CA SER A 72 -1.92 9.30 11.43
C SER A 72 -2.17 9.45 9.93
N TYR A 73 -3.11 8.68 9.37
CA TYR A 73 -3.45 8.63 7.95
C TYR A 73 -4.84 9.18 7.63
N LYS A 74 -5.61 9.65 8.61
CA LYS A 74 -6.98 10.18 8.37
C LYS A 74 -7.04 11.30 7.33
N GLY A 75 -6.01 12.15 7.27
CA GLY A 75 -5.91 13.21 6.27
C GLY A 75 -5.47 12.76 4.87
N GLN A 76 -5.07 11.49 4.71
CA GLN A 76 -4.51 10.95 3.47
C GLN A 76 -5.52 10.19 2.61
N ALA A 77 -6.76 10.02 3.09
CA ALA A 77 -7.79 9.24 2.42
C ALA A 77 -8.05 9.74 0.97
N GLU A 78 -8.17 11.06 0.80
CA GLU A 78 -8.43 11.68 -0.51
C GLU A 78 -7.21 11.56 -1.44
N LEU A 79 -6.01 11.65 -0.89
CA LEU A 79 -4.77 11.48 -1.65
C LEU A 79 -4.65 10.04 -2.17
N ILE A 80 -4.85 9.05 -1.29
CA ILE A 80 -4.79 7.62 -1.65
C ILE A 80 -5.89 7.29 -2.67
N ALA A 81 -7.09 7.84 -2.50
CA ALA A 81 -8.17 7.68 -3.46
C ALA A 81 -7.83 8.28 -4.83
N GLY A 82 -7.20 9.46 -4.86
CA GLY A 82 -6.71 10.09 -6.09
C GLY A 82 -5.64 9.25 -6.80
N LEU A 83 -4.68 8.71 -6.05
CA LEU A 83 -3.65 7.81 -6.61
C LEU A 83 -4.25 6.52 -7.18
N LEU A 84 -5.27 5.95 -6.53
CA LEU A 84 -5.99 4.80 -7.05
C LEU A 84 -6.71 5.12 -8.36
N VAL A 85 -7.39 6.26 -8.44
CA VAL A 85 -8.05 6.72 -9.66
C VAL A 85 -7.02 6.89 -10.78
N ASP A 86 -5.89 7.56 -10.54
CA ASP A 86 -4.83 7.75 -11.53
C ASP A 86 -4.28 6.41 -12.07
N ALA A 87 -3.98 5.48 -11.16
CA ALA A 87 -3.49 4.16 -11.51
C ALA A 87 -4.50 3.39 -12.38
N GLU A 88 -5.79 3.46 -12.06
CA GLU A 88 -6.85 2.78 -12.82
C GLU A 88 -7.15 3.43 -14.17
N LEU A 89 -7.11 4.77 -14.26
CA LEU A 89 -7.23 5.47 -15.53
C LEU A 89 -6.12 5.05 -16.48
N THR A 90 -4.88 5.05 -15.98
CA THR A 90 -3.72 4.68 -16.79
C THR A 90 -3.74 3.21 -17.19
N ARG A 91 -4.03 2.30 -16.25
CA ARG A 91 -4.11 0.85 -16.52
C ARG A 91 -5.19 0.49 -17.55
N ARG A 92 -6.24 1.30 -17.66
CA ARG A 92 -7.34 1.13 -18.61
C ARG A 92 -7.14 1.92 -19.91
N GLU A 93 -6.00 2.59 -20.06
CA GLU A 93 -5.68 3.43 -21.21
C GLU A 93 -6.74 4.52 -21.47
N VAL A 94 -7.34 5.07 -20.40
CA VAL A 94 -8.32 6.16 -20.51
C VAL A 94 -7.58 7.45 -20.85
N ALA A 95 -7.91 8.04 -21.99
CA ALA A 95 -7.33 9.31 -22.42
C ALA A 95 -7.66 10.44 -21.43
N SER A 96 -6.68 11.31 -21.16
CA SER A 96 -6.80 12.39 -20.16
C SER A 96 -7.80 13.50 -20.54
N ASP A 97 -8.16 13.60 -21.82
CA ASP A 97 -9.17 14.52 -22.34
C ASP A 97 -10.59 13.92 -22.37
N ASN A 98 -10.72 12.60 -22.13
CA ASN A 98 -12.00 11.91 -22.11
C ASN A 98 -12.69 12.03 -20.75
N ARG A 99 -13.25 13.21 -20.49
CA ARG A 99 -13.96 13.55 -19.26
C ARG A 99 -15.04 12.53 -18.86
N THR A 100 -15.78 12.00 -19.83
CA THR A 100 -16.89 11.07 -19.58
C THR A 100 -16.39 9.75 -19.00
N ASP A 101 -15.31 9.20 -19.55
CA ASP A 101 -14.75 7.94 -19.06
C ASP A 101 -14.00 8.13 -17.73
N ILE A 102 -13.33 9.27 -17.56
CA ILE A 102 -12.73 9.66 -16.28
C ILE A 102 -13.79 9.70 -15.17
N GLU A 103 -14.90 10.40 -15.41
CA GLU A 103 -15.99 10.52 -14.45
C GLU A 103 -16.59 9.15 -14.12
N ARG A 104 -16.75 8.28 -15.12
CA ARG A 104 -17.23 6.90 -14.91
C ARG A 104 -16.31 6.10 -13.99
N VAL A 105 -15.00 6.23 -14.15
CA VAL A 105 -14.02 5.56 -13.27
C VAL A 105 -14.10 6.15 -11.86
N MET A 106 -14.15 7.48 -11.71
CA MET A 106 -14.27 8.13 -10.41
C MET A 106 -15.52 7.68 -9.64
N VAL A 107 -16.70 7.71 -10.28
CA VAL A 107 -17.97 7.30 -9.65
C VAL A 107 -17.95 5.83 -9.22
N ARG A 108 -17.26 4.97 -9.97
CA ARG A 108 -17.13 3.54 -9.64
C ARG A 108 -16.22 3.31 -8.43
N LEU A 109 -15.15 4.09 -8.30
CA LEU A 109 -14.11 3.88 -7.29
C LEU A 109 -14.36 4.65 -5.99
N LEU A 110 -15.03 5.80 -6.05
CA LEU A 110 -15.15 6.72 -4.92
C LEU A 110 -16.52 6.60 -4.22
N ASP A 111 -16.48 6.69 -2.90
CA ASP A 111 -17.66 6.87 -2.05
C ASP A 111 -17.34 7.92 -0.99
N LEU A 112 -17.89 9.13 -1.16
CA LEU A 112 -17.65 10.24 -0.25
C LEU A 112 -18.23 10.01 1.15
N THR A 113 -19.13 9.04 1.32
CA THR A 113 -19.72 8.71 2.61
C THR A 113 -18.93 7.66 3.38
N SER A 114 -18.01 6.96 2.72
CA SER A 114 -17.16 5.96 3.35
C SER A 114 -15.97 6.59 4.06
N SER A 115 -15.47 5.94 5.11
CA SER A 115 -14.30 6.41 5.87
C SER A 115 -12.98 6.23 5.09
N THR A 116 -12.96 5.36 4.08
CA THR A 116 -11.82 5.22 3.17
C THR A 116 -11.88 6.16 1.97
N ARG A 117 -13.01 6.86 1.76
CA ARG A 117 -13.38 7.60 0.54
C ARG A 117 -13.55 6.72 -0.70
N LEU A 118 -13.50 5.39 -0.54
CA LEU A 118 -13.58 4.41 -1.60
C LEU A 118 -14.88 3.62 -1.52
N SER A 119 -15.36 3.20 -2.69
CA SER A 119 -16.40 2.19 -2.82
C SER A 119 -15.87 0.81 -2.42
N ALA A 120 -16.75 -0.19 -2.31
CA ALA A 120 -16.33 -1.58 -2.07
C ALA A 120 -15.40 -2.11 -3.17
N GLU A 121 -15.57 -1.63 -4.41
CA GLU A 121 -14.65 -1.95 -5.48
C GLU A 121 -13.31 -1.22 -5.34
N GLY A 122 -13.34 0.06 -4.97
CA GLY A 122 -12.13 0.83 -4.67
C GLY A 122 -11.29 0.15 -3.59
N ASP A 123 -11.90 -0.27 -2.48
CA ASP A 123 -11.23 -1.03 -1.42
C ASP A 123 -10.58 -2.32 -1.96
N ARG A 124 -11.31 -3.09 -2.79
CA ARG A 124 -10.80 -4.35 -3.38
C ARG A 124 -9.60 -4.09 -4.28
N LEU A 125 -9.68 -3.08 -5.15
CA LEU A 125 -8.57 -2.73 -6.05
C LEU A 125 -7.36 -2.23 -5.26
N LEU A 126 -7.58 -1.42 -4.22
CA LEU A 126 -6.51 -0.95 -3.34
C LEU A 126 -5.72 -2.11 -2.74
N ASN A 127 -6.41 -3.13 -2.19
CA ASN A 127 -5.75 -4.32 -1.65
C ASN A 127 -5.00 -5.13 -2.73
N ARG A 128 -5.52 -5.18 -3.97
CA ARG A 128 -4.83 -5.84 -5.08
C ARG A 128 -3.57 -5.10 -5.52
N TYR A 129 -3.59 -3.78 -5.51
CA TYR A 129 -2.38 -2.99 -5.75
C TYR A 129 -1.35 -3.22 -4.64
N ALA A 130 -1.77 -3.22 -3.36
CA ALA A 130 -0.88 -3.58 -2.26
C ALA A 130 -0.27 -4.99 -2.43
N ALA A 131 -1.04 -5.97 -2.91
CA ALA A 131 -0.51 -7.31 -3.21
C ALA A 131 0.58 -7.29 -4.30
N SER A 132 0.35 -6.59 -5.42
CA SER A 132 1.36 -6.46 -6.48
C SER A 132 2.62 -5.73 -5.99
N GLY A 133 2.48 -4.68 -5.17
CA GLY A 133 3.65 -3.99 -4.65
C GLY A 133 4.41 -4.81 -3.61
N PHE A 134 3.73 -5.66 -2.85
CA PHE A 134 4.39 -6.64 -1.99
C PHE A 134 5.16 -7.69 -2.81
N ASP A 135 4.60 -8.16 -3.92
CA ASP A 135 5.30 -9.05 -4.85
C ASP A 135 6.61 -8.40 -5.34
N ARG A 136 6.59 -7.11 -5.70
CA ARG A 136 7.79 -6.35 -6.07
C ARG A 136 8.80 -6.21 -4.93
N ILE A 137 8.32 -5.95 -3.70
CA ILE A 137 9.18 -5.84 -2.52
C ILE A 137 9.90 -7.17 -2.26
N ARG A 138 9.19 -8.30 -2.19
CA ARG A 138 9.81 -9.59 -1.84
C ARG A 138 10.76 -10.10 -2.92
N GLU A 139 10.57 -9.70 -4.18
CA GLU A 139 11.45 -10.05 -5.29
C GLU A 139 12.76 -9.25 -5.26
N THR A 140 12.74 -8.06 -4.66
CA THR A 140 13.87 -7.12 -4.67
C THR A 140 14.61 -7.05 -3.33
N ILE A 141 13.88 -7.15 -2.22
CA ILE A 141 14.37 -6.94 -0.86
C ILE A 141 14.35 -8.28 -0.12
N THR A 142 15.50 -8.67 0.42
CA THR A 142 15.56 -9.77 1.38
C THR A 142 14.88 -9.35 2.68
N SER A 143 14.10 -10.24 3.30
CA SER A 143 13.37 -9.99 4.55
C SER A 143 14.21 -9.16 5.54
N PRO A 144 13.80 -7.90 5.85
CA PRO A 144 14.65 -6.96 6.56
C PRO A 144 14.76 -7.28 8.06
N GLU A 145 15.97 -7.16 8.63
CA GLU A 145 16.21 -7.38 10.06
C GLU A 145 15.82 -6.18 10.93
N ASN A 146 15.89 -4.97 10.38
CA ASN A 146 15.53 -3.70 11.04
C ASN A 146 14.82 -2.74 10.06
N LEU A 147 14.20 -1.68 10.60
CA LEU A 147 13.44 -0.72 9.80
C LEU A 147 14.33 0.09 8.87
N GLU A 148 15.51 0.45 9.36
CA GLU A 148 16.47 1.28 8.65
C GLU A 148 16.93 0.60 7.35
N ASP A 149 17.29 -0.68 7.42
CA ASP A 149 17.67 -1.50 6.27
C ASP A 149 16.52 -1.62 5.28
N PHE A 150 15.29 -1.81 5.77
CA PHE A 150 14.11 -1.81 4.91
C PHE A 150 13.95 -0.48 4.17
N LEU A 151 14.03 0.66 4.87
CA LEU A 151 13.82 1.98 4.25
C LEU A 151 14.89 2.30 3.21
N VAL A 152 16.15 1.92 3.46
CA VAL A 152 17.25 2.08 2.49
C VAL A 152 16.99 1.23 1.25
N ALA A 153 16.64 -0.04 1.42
CA ALA A 153 16.36 -0.94 0.31
C ALA A 153 15.10 -0.53 -0.47
N TYR A 154 14.04 -0.11 0.23
CA TYR A 154 12.80 0.40 -0.34
C TYR A 154 13.05 1.63 -1.20
N TYR A 155 13.85 2.58 -0.70
CA TYR A 155 14.27 3.74 -1.48
C TYR A 155 15.07 3.35 -2.74
N GLY A 156 15.87 2.28 -2.68
CA GLY A 156 16.57 1.71 -3.83
C GLY A 156 15.64 1.34 -4.98
N ILE A 157 14.48 0.73 -4.67
CA ILE A 157 13.47 0.34 -5.67
C ILE A 157 12.99 1.55 -6.50
N TRP A 158 12.81 2.71 -5.85
CA TRP A 158 12.36 3.93 -6.52
C TRP A 158 13.46 4.54 -7.40
N LYS A 159 14.71 4.51 -6.95
CA LYS A 159 15.84 5.05 -7.72
C LYS A 159 16.15 4.30 -9.02
N GLU A 160 15.99 2.98 -9.02
CA GLU A 160 16.21 2.18 -10.23
C GLU A 160 15.24 2.59 -11.34
N LYS A 161 14.03 3.01 -10.98
CA LYS A 161 13.03 3.49 -11.94
C LYS A 161 13.41 4.83 -12.57
N ASP A 162 13.88 5.79 -11.78
CA ASP A 162 14.25 7.14 -12.26
C ASP A 162 15.43 7.13 -13.25
N THR A 163 16.18 6.03 -13.35
CA THR A 163 17.32 5.90 -14.27
C THR A 163 16.89 5.40 -15.66
N HIS A 164 15.64 4.97 -15.83
CA HIS A 164 15.12 4.33 -17.03
C HIS A 164 13.98 5.11 -17.73
N GLU A 165 13.69 6.34 -17.29
CA GLU A 165 12.85 7.33 -17.99
C GLU A 165 13.71 8.38 -18.70
#